data_AF-A0A7S0ATZ2-F1
#
_entry.id   AF-A0A7S0ATZ2-F1
#
_cell.length_a   1.000
_cell.length_b   1.000
_cell.length_c   1.000
_cell.angle_alpha   90.00
_cell.angle_beta   90.00
_cell.angle_gamma   90.00
#
_symmetry.space_group_name_H-M   'P 1'
#
loop_
_entity.id
_entity.type
_entity.pdbx_description
1 polymer ?
#
loop_
_entity_poly.entity_id
_entity_poly.type
_entity_poly.pdbx_seq_one_letter_code
_entity_poly.pdbx_strand_id
1 'polypeptide(L)'
;ATIQAISTDVVSEKMIEASLSAYYVVACAEASSNLSRYDGVEFGADLEDLLSHGKDSFGSQLKPTNEEDGASNNPFSNLTELERRFSALRSIGFGGEVTRRVLCGTSVLSSDRFHTHFEAATKVRAVLAREFNAAFQKSEAAAGSEVRVDLMLVPTALSVAPDLGLDGSQALDPTEMLANDVMTVPISLAGLPSISVSVDVSLADEEGTKAERDIIRSTGTTVGLQVFGPKLSEEKVLLAASVLEEDE
;
A
#
# COMPACT_ATOMS: atom_id res chain seq x y z
N ALA A 1 18.70 24.41 9.75
CA ALA A 1 18.91 23.61 8.53
C ALA A 1 18.63 24.49 7.32
N THR A 2 19.31 24.28 6.19
CA THR A 2 18.95 24.98 4.94
C THR A 2 17.90 24.15 4.22
N ILE A 3 16.71 24.70 4.01
CA ILE A 3 15.67 24.05 3.21
C ILE A 3 16.00 24.28 1.74
N GLN A 4 16.11 23.21 0.97
CA GLN A 4 16.36 23.27 -0.46
C GLN A 4 15.37 22.38 -1.19
N ALA A 5 14.75 22.92 -2.25
CA ALA A 5 13.94 22.11 -3.15
C ALA A 5 14.87 21.12 -3.89
N ILE A 6 14.53 19.85 -3.83
CA ILE A 6 15.29 18.80 -4.53
C ILE A 6 14.88 18.83 -6.01
N SER A 7 15.86 19.03 -6.89
CA SER A 7 15.68 18.94 -8.34
C SER A 7 15.42 17.49 -8.78
N THR A 8 14.71 17.31 -9.89
CA THR A 8 14.48 16.01 -10.56
C THR A 8 15.76 15.29 -10.99
N ASP A 9 16.92 15.98 -10.93
CA ASP A 9 18.24 15.40 -11.18
C ASP A 9 18.69 14.40 -10.10
N VAL A 10 18.01 14.38 -8.94
CA VAL A 10 18.41 13.58 -7.77
C VAL A 10 17.61 12.27 -7.67
N VAL A 11 16.30 12.29 -7.94
CA VAL A 11 15.41 11.11 -7.93
C VAL A 11 14.54 11.12 -9.18
N SER A 12 14.44 9.99 -9.88
CA SER A 12 13.70 9.92 -11.14
C SER A 12 12.19 9.93 -10.90
N GLU A 13 11.51 10.93 -11.48
CA GLU A 13 10.04 11.04 -11.48
C GLU A 13 9.36 9.75 -11.97
N LYS A 14 9.88 9.16 -13.06
CA LYS A 14 9.35 7.90 -13.63
C LYS A 14 9.41 6.73 -12.65
N MET A 15 10.43 6.69 -11.80
CA MET A 15 10.57 5.61 -10.81
C MET A 15 9.59 5.80 -9.64
N ILE A 16 9.32 7.05 -9.26
CA ILE A 16 8.31 7.38 -8.27
C ILE A 16 6.92 7.01 -8.79
N GLU A 17 6.57 7.40 -10.03
CA GLU A 17 5.31 7.03 -10.67
C GLU A 17 5.12 5.51 -10.76
N ALA A 18 6.17 4.78 -11.14
CA ALA A 18 6.12 3.33 -11.24
C ALA A 18 6.03 2.62 -9.87
N SER A 19 6.45 3.29 -8.78
CA SER A 19 6.56 2.69 -7.46
C SER A 19 5.23 2.17 -6.92
N LEU A 20 4.12 2.89 -7.18
CA LEU A 20 2.79 2.49 -6.70
C LEU A 20 2.39 1.13 -7.29
N SER A 21 2.51 1.01 -8.61
CA SER A 21 2.23 -0.25 -9.31
C SER A 21 3.17 -1.37 -8.87
N ALA A 22 4.46 -1.08 -8.71
CA ALA A 22 5.46 -2.06 -8.29
C ALA A 22 5.16 -2.58 -6.86
N TYR A 23 4.77 -1.70 -5.95
CA TYR A 23 4.38 -2.07 -4.60
C TYR A 23 3.18 -3.00 -4.59
N TYR A 24 2.11 -2.67 -5.30
CA TYR A 24 0.91 -3.52 -5.30
C TYR A 24 1.17 -4.89 -5.94
N VAL A 25 2.05 -4.98 -6.94
CA VAL A 25 2.50 -6.26 -7.51
C VAL A 25 3.26 -7.10 -6.46
N VAL A 26 4.27 -6.52 -5.81
CA VAL A 26 5.10 -7.21 -4.82
C VAL A 26 4.29 -7.57 -3.57
N ALA A 27 3.54 -6.62 -3.02
CA ALA A 27 2.73 -6.81 -1.82
C ALA A 27 1.64 -7.86 -2.02
N CYS A 28 0.95 -7.88 -3.16
CA CYS A 28 -0.05 -8.92 -3.46
C CYS A 28 0.61 -10.30 -3.62
N ALA A 29 1.75 -10.38 -4.31
CA ALA A 29 2.49 -11.63 -4.46
C ALA A 29 2.92 -12.19 -3.10
N GLU A 30 3.54 -11.37 -2.25
CA GLU A 30 3.94 -11.75 -0.89
C GLU A 30 2.73 -12.11 -0.02
N ALA A 31 1.64 -11.33 -0.08
CA ALA A 31 0.40 -11.62 0.64
C ALA A 31 -0.19 -12.98 0.24
N SER A 32 -0.19 -13.32 -1.06
CA SER A 32 -0.72 -14.60 -1.53
C SER A 32 0.04 -15.79 -0.91
N SER A 33 1.36 -15.69 -0.78
CA SER A 33 2.18 -16.71 -0.12
C SER A 33 1.98 -16.69 1.40
N ASN A 34 1.99 -15.52 2.04
CA ASN A 34 1.86 -15.39 3.49
C ASN A 34 0.52 -15.89 4.02
N LEU A 35 -0.57 -15.60 3.31
CA LEU A 35 -1.92 -16.02 3.65
C LEU A 35 -2.21 -17.48 3.29
N SER A 36 -1.31 -18.18 2.59
CA SER A 36 -1.50 -19.59 2.26
C SER A 36 -1.58 -20.49 3.51
N ARG A 37 -1.05 -20.03 4.66
CA ARG A 37 -1.14 -20.73 5.95
C ARG A 37 -2.54 -20.83 6.56
N TYR A 38 -3.49 -20.01 6.10
CA TYR A 38 -4.85 -20.04 6.64
C TYR A 38 -5.66 -21.12 5.94
N ASP A 39 -5.71 -22.28 6.58
CA ASP A 39 -6.39 -23.49 6.10
C ASP A 39 -7.35 -24.11 7.15
N GLY A 40 -7.36 -23.57 8.38
CA GLY A 40 -8.23 -24.01 9.47
C GLY A 40 -7.82 -25.33 10.12
N VAL A 41 -6.64 -25.87 9.80
CA VAL A 41 -6.16 -27.15 10.35
C VAL A 41 -5.49 -26.96 11.70
N GLU A 42 -4.55 -26.01 11.78
CA GLU A 42 -3.80 -25.75 13.02
C GLU A 42 -4.47 -24.69 13.90
N PHE A 43 -5.04 -23.66 13.27
CA PHE A 43 -5.64 -22.51 13.93
C PHE A 43 -6.61 -21.77 13.01
N GLY A 44 -7.41 -20.88 13.60
CA GLY A 44 -8.34 -20.01 12.89
C GLY A 44 -9.78 -20.48 12.99
N ALA A 45 -10.60 -20.06 12.04
CA ALA A 45 -12.00 -20.44 11.97
C ALA A 45 -12.13 -21.88 11.50
N ASP A 46 -13.03 -22.65 12.12
CA ASP A 46 -13.44 -23.94 11.58
C ASP A 46 -14.56 -23.73 10.56
N LEU A 47 -14.59 -24.58 9.54
CA LEU A 47 -15.56 -24.50 8.46
C LEU A 47 -16.98 -24.76 8.98
N GLU A 48 -17.13 -25.67 9.96
CA GLU A 48 -18.44 -25.97 10.56
C GLU A 48 -19.05 -24.76 11.26
N ASP A 49 -18.24 -24.02 12.02
CA ASP A 49 -18.66 -22.79 12.69
C ASP A 49 -19.07 -21.72 11.67
N LEU A 50 -18.27 -21.51 10.62
CA LEU A 50 -18.57 -20.55 9.56
C LEU A 50 -19.87 -20.87 8.82
N LEU A 51 -20.11 -22.15 8.52
CA LEU A 51 -21.32 -22.59 7.83
C LEU A 51 -22.58 -22.51 8.71
N SER A 52 -22.42 -22.63 10.04
CA SER A 52 -23.54 -22.51 10.97
C SER A 52 -24.04 -21.06 11.12
N HIS A 53 -23.16 -20.08 10.89
CA HIS A 53 -23.44 -18.65 11.05
C HIS A 53 -23.64 -17.92 9.70
N GLY A 54 -23.16 -18.48 8.58
CA GLY A 54 -23.22 -17.87 7.26
C GLY A 54 -24.50 -18.16 6.47
N LYS A 55 -25.13 -17.12 5.91
CA LYS A 55 -26.23 -17.20 4.93
C LYS A 55 -25.70 -17.33 3.47
N ASP A 56 -24.50 -17.83 3.28
CA ASP A 56 -23.82 -17.70 1.99
C ASP A 56 -24.04 -18.92 1.10
N SER A 57 -24.72 -18.67 -0.03
CA SER A 57 -25.08 -19.66 -1.04
C SER A 57 -23.87 -20.32 -1.72
N PHE A 58 -22.67 -19.74 -1.59
CA PHE A 58 -21.44 -20.23 -2.19
C PHE A 58 -20.84 -21.42 -1.41
N GLY A 59 -20.91 -21.40 -0.08
CA GLY A 59 -20.50 -22.53 0.76
C GLY A 59 -21.38 -23.77 0.52
N SER A 60 -22.64 -23.57 0.12
CA SER A 60 -23.54 -24.66 -0.28
C SER A 60 -23.13 -25.35 -1.59
N GLN A 61 -22.44 -24.67 -2.51
CA GLN A 61 -21.98 -25.25 -3.78
C GLN A 61 -20.68 -26.06 -3.61
N LEU A 62 -19.96 -25.82 -2.51
CA LEU A 62 -18.75 -26.51 -2.11
C LEU A 62 -19.03 -27.70 -1.18
N LYS A 63 -20.28 -27.88 -0.72
CA LYS A 63 -20.67 -29.10 0.01
C LYS A 63 -20.55 -30.30 -0.93
N PRO A 64 -20.03 -31.45 -0.45
CA PRO A 64 -20.01 -32.67 -1.23
C PRO A 64 -21.46 -33.04 -1.60
N THR A 65 -21.81 -32.89 -2.86
CA THR A 65 -23.05 -33.46 -3.40
C THR A 65 -22.90 -34.98 -3.42
N ASN A 66 -23.88 -35.71 -2.91
CA ASN A 66 -23.97 -37.15 -3.13
C ASN A 66 -23.89 -37.43 -4.64
N GLU A 67 -23.19 -38.49 -5.04
CA GLU A 67 -22.79 -38.84 -6.41
C GLU A 67 -23.94 -38.98 -7.44
N GLU A 68 -25.20 -38.72 -7.05
CA GLU A 68 -26.40 -38.92 -7.87
C GLU A 68 -26.88 -37.67 -8.63
N ASP A 69 -26.40 -36.47 -8.28
CA ASP A 69 -26.76 -35.24 -8.99
C ASP A 69 -25.79 -34.92 -10.13
N GLY A 70 -26.10 -35.43 -11.33
CA GLY A 70 -25.63 -34.96 -12.65
C GLY A 70 -24.25 -34.27 -12.71
N ALA A 71 -23.18 -35.06 -12.73
CA ALA A 71 -21.77 -34.69 -12.72
C ALA A 71 -21.23 -33.80 -13.87
N SER A 72 -22.04 -33.00 -14.56
CA SER A 72 -21.60 -32.29 -15.78
C SER A 72 -21.33 -30.80 -15.64
N ASN A 73 -21.69 -30.13 -14.53
CA ASN A 73 -21.58 -28.66 -14.45
C ASN A 73 -21.04 -28.09 -13.13
N ASN A 74 -20.50 -28.91 -12.22
CA ASN A 74 -19.85 -28.36 -11.02
C ASN A 74 -18.37 -28.09 -11.31
N PRO A 75 -17.90 -26.82 -11.39
CA PRO A 75 -16.51 -26.49 -11.75
C PRO A 75 -15.46 -27.00 -10.75
N PHE A 76 -15.92 -27.54 -9.61
CA PHE A 76 -15.09 -28.06 -8.52
C PHE A 76 -15.07 -29.59 -8.41
N SER A 77 -15.59 -30.31 -9.41
CA SER A 77 -15.61 -31.78 -9.41
C SER A 77 -14.20 -32.40 -9.40
N ASN A 78 -13.22 -31.69 -9.97
CA ASN A 78 -11.83 -32.14 -10.06
C ASN A 78 -11.01 -31.93 -8.77
N LEU A 79 -11.55 -31.21 -7.78
CA LEU A 79 -10.85 -30.96 -6.52
C LEU A 79 -10.99 -32.14 -5.57
N THR A 80 -9.92 -32.43 -4.83
CA THR A 80 -9.97 -33.35 -3.70
C THR A 80 -10.84 -32.77 -2.58
N GLU A 81 -11.29 -33.63 -1.66
CA GLU A 81 -12.12 -33.18 -0.53
C GLU A 81 -11.38 -32.18 0.37
N LEU A 82 -10.07 -32.37 0.55
CA LEU A 82 -9.24 -31.46 1.31
C LEU A 82 -9.14 -30.08 0.63
N GLU A 83 -8.90 -30.06 -0.69
CA GLU A 83 -8.84 -28.82 -1.46
C GLU A 83 -10.18 -28.07 -1.46
N ARG A 84 -11.30 -28.81 -1.53
CA ARG A 84 -12.63 -28.21 -1.38
C ARG A 84 -12.81 -27.56 -0.01
N ARG A 85 -12.42 -28.25 1.06
CA ARG A 85 -12.49 -27.71 2.43
C ARG A 85 -11.67 -26.43 2.59
N PHE A 86 -10.42 -26.43 2.12
CA PHE A 86 -9.56 -25.24 2.18
C PHE A 86 -10.08 -24.09 1.32
N SER A 87 -10.58 -24.40 0.13
CA SER A 87 -11.17 -23.40 -0.77
C SER A 87 -12.41 -22.77 -0.15
N ALA A 88 -13.30 -23.57 0.45
CA ALA A 88 -14.50 -23.09 1.13
C ALA A 88 -14.16 -22.21 2.33
N LEU A 89 -13.23 -22.67 3.17
CA LEU A 89 -12.82 -21.92 4.35
C LEU A 89 -12.25 -20.54 3.97
N ARG A 90 -11.34 -20.50 3.00
CA ARG A 90 -10.72 -19.24 2.56
C ARG A 90 -11.72 -18.32 1.86
N SER A 91 -12.64 -18.89 1.08
CA SER A 91 -13.65 -18.09 0.37
C SER A 91 -14.65 -17.42 1.31
N ILE A 92 -15.01 -18.09 2.42
CA ILE A 92 -15.93 -17.54 3.42
C ILE A 92 -15.18 -16.67 4.44
N GLY A 93 -13.98 -17.07 4.83
CA GLY A 93 -13.19 -16.40 5.86
C GLY A 93 -12.49 -15.13 5.39
N PHE A 94 -12.13 -15.02 4.10
CA PHE A 94 -11.50 -13.80 3.57
C PHE A 94 -12.52 -12.80 3.06
N GLY A 95 -12.33 -11.53 3.46
CA GLY A 95 -13.07 -10.41 2.89
C GLY A 95 -12.74 -10.18 1.41
N GLY A 96 -13.60 -9.45 0.70
CA GLY A 96 -13.48 -9.24 -0.75
C GLY A 96 -12.14 -8.64 -1.19
N GLU A 97 -11.61 -7.68 -0.44
CA GLU A 97 -10.31 -7.06 -0.75
C GLU A 97 -9.13 -8.03 -0.54
N VAL A 98 -9.18 -8.83 0.52
CA VAL A 98 -8.15 -9.84 0.79
C VAL A 98 -8.13 -10.87 -0.33
N THR A 99 -9.30 -11.37 -0.72
CA THR A 99 -9.44 -12.31 -1.84
C THR A 99 -8.93 -11.70 -3.14
N ARG A 100 -9.24 -10.43 -3.44
CA ARG A 100 -8.70 -9.73 -4.61
C ARG A 100 -7.17 -9.71 -4.60
N ARG A 101 -6.53 -9.35 -3.48
CA ARG A 101 -5.06 -9.32 -3.37
C ARG A 101 -4.42 -10.68 -3.54
N VAL A 102 -5.01 -11.73 -2.93
CA VAL A 102 -4.53 -13.11 -3.09
C VAL A 102 -4.60 -13.53 -4.56
N LEU A 103 -5.73 -13.28 -5.24
CA LEU A 103 -5.90 -13.61 -6.67
C LEU A 103 -4.95 -12.84 -7.59
N CYS A 104 -4.77 -11.54 -7.34
CA CYS A 104 -3.80 -10.73 -8.10
C CYS A 104 -2.37 -11.25 -7.87
N GLY A 105 -2.01 -11.57 -6.64
CA GLY A 105 -0.69 -12.09 -6.28
C GLY A 105 -0.39 -13.44 -6.91
N THR A 106 -1.31 -14.40 -6.82
CA THR A 106 -1.15 -15.72 -7.46
C THR A 106 -1.09 -15.60 -8.99
N SER A 107 -1.86 -14.67 -9.58
CA SER A 107 -1.80 -14.40 -11.02
C SER A 107 -0.43 -13.87 -11.45
N VAL A 108 0.14 -12.93 -10.70
CA VAL A 108 1.47 -12.35 -10.95
C VAL A 108 2.58 -13.39 -10.81
N LEU A 109 2.44 -14.32 -9.86
CA LEU A 109 3.42 -15.38 -9.62
C LEU A 109 3.29 -16.57 -10.58
N SER A 110 2.27 -16.59 -11.43
CA SER A 110 2.16 -17.62 -12.47
C SER A 110 3.35 -17.58 -13.44
N SER A 111 3.71 -18.72 -14.01
CA SER A 111 4.87 -18.88 -14.91
C SER A 111 4.92 -17.83 -16.02
N ASP A 112 3.75 -17.47 -16.55
CA ASP A 112 3.62 -16.63 -17.74
C ASP A 112 3.80 -15.15 -17.42
N ARG A 113 3.56 -14.74 -16.16
CA ARG A 113 3.53 -13.34 -15.73
C ARG A 113 4.64 -12.97 -14.76
N PHE A 114 5.35 -13.95 -14.21
CA PHE A 114 6.42 -13.74 -13.24
C PHE A 114 7.49 -12.77 -13.74
N HIS A 115 8.05 -13.01 -14.93
CA HIS A 115 9.11 -12.16 -15.50
C HIS A 115 8.62 -10.76 -15.89
N THR A 116 7.38 -10.66 -16.38
CA THR A 116 6.83 -9.40 -16.89
C THR A 116 6.35 -8.47 -15.79
N HIS A 117 5.83 -9.01 -14.70
CA HIS A 117 5.24 -8.23 -13.61
C HIS A 117 6.11 -8.28 -12.35
N PHE A 118 6.32 -9.47 -11.77
CA PHE A 118 7.01 -9.59 -10.48
C PHE A 118 8.49 -9.19 -10.55
N GLU A 119 9.22 -9.72 -11.54
CA GLU A 119 10.63 -9.38 -11.74
C GLU A 119 10.82 -7.90 -12.10
N ALA A 120 9.93 -7.35 -12.94
CA ALA A 120 9.93 -5.94 -13.29
C ALA A 120 9.68 -5.04 -12.07
N ALA A 121 8.68 -5.35 -11.25
CA ALA A 121 8.38 -4.62 -10.02
C ALA A 121 9.55 -4.67 -9.02
N THR A 122 10.19 -5.83 -8.88
CA THR A 122 11.38 -5.98 -8.02
C THR A 122 12.57 -5.15 -8.52
N LYS A 123 12.73 -5.02 -9.85
CA LYS A 123 13.74 -4.12 -10.45
C LYS A 123 13.44 -2.65 -10.15
N VAL A 124 12.18 -2.22 -10.26
CA VAL A 124 11.75 -0.85 -9.89
C VAL A 124 12.10 -0.58 -8.42
N ARG A 125 11.74 -1.50 -7.51
CA ARG A 125 12.09 -1.41 -6.08
C ARG A 125 13.60 -1.24 -5.87
N ALA A 126 14.43 -2.04 -6.55
CA ALA A 126 15.88 -1.99 -6.42
C ALA A 126 16.48 -0.67 -6.96
N VAL A 127 16.00 -0.19 -8.10
CA VAL A 127 16.46 1.08 -8.70
C VAL A 127 16.06 2.26 -7.82
N LEU A 128 14.80 2.31 -7.35
CA LEU A 128 14.30 3.35 -6.47
C LEU A 128 15.10 3.42 -5.16
N ALA A 129 15.34 2.27 -4.52
CA ALA A 129 16.16 2.22 -3.31
C ALA A 129 17.58 2.74 -3.55
N ARG A 130 18.17 2.44 -4.72
CA ARG A 130 19.50 2.93 -5.09
C ARG A 130 19.50 4.44 -5.33
N GLU A 131 18.47 4.98 -5.98
CA GLU A 131 18.35 6.43 -6.23
C GLU A 131 18.23 7.22 -4.92
N PHE A 132 17.37 6.78 -3.99
CA PHE A 132 17.30 7.43 -2.68
C PHE A 132 18.62 7.33 -1.90
N ASN A 133 19.26 6.16 -1.89
CA ASN A 133 20.57 6.03 -1.23
C ASN A 133 21.63 6.93 -1.88
N ALA A 134 21.62 7.05 -3.21
CA ALA A 134 22.50 7.97 -3.92
C ALA A 134 22.18 9.43 -3.57
N ALA A 135 20.92 9.80 -3.42
CA ALA A 135 20.51 11.15 -3.02
C ALA A 135 21.06 11.55 -1.64
N PHE A 136 21.07 10.61 -0.68
CA PHE A 136 21.65 10.84 0.65
C PHE A 136 23.19 10.77 0.69
N GLN A 137 23.82 10.09 -0.28
CA GLN A 137 25.28 9.92 -0.37
C GLN A 137 25.97 10.96 -1.26
N LYS A 138 25.27 11.50 -2.28
CA LYS A 138 25.83 12.45 -3.23
C LYS A 138 26.33 13.69 -2.48
N SER A 139 27.65 13.80 -2.48
CA SER A 139 28.43 15.00 -2.21
C SER A 139 29.06 15.37 -3.55
N GLU A 140 28.26 15.82 -4.53
CA GLU A 140 28.85 16.17 -5.83
C GLU A 140 29.56 17.51 -5.77
N ALA A 141 30.84 17.44 -5.43
CA ALA A 141 31.86 18.40 -5.76
C ALA A 141 32.11 18.40 -7.29
N ALA A 142 31.23 19.08 -8.04
CA ALA A 142 31.53 19.60 -9.37
C ALA A 142 30.61 20.79 -9.65
N ALA A 143 31.18 22.01 -9.63
CA ALA A 143 30.52 23.32 -9.71
C ALA A 143 29.97 23.89 -8.38
N GLY A 144 30.78 23.88 -7.32
CA GLY A 144 30.80 24.96 -6.32
C GLY A 144 29.67 25.04 -5.28
N SER A 145 28.68 24.14 -5.28
CA SER A 145 27.71 24.05 -4.19
C SER A 145 27.44 22.59 -3.85
N GLU A 146 28.13 22.07 -2.83
CA GLU A 146 27.89 20.73 -2.29
C GLU A 146 26.54 20.72 -1.56
N VAL A 147 25.53 20.07 -2.16
CA VAL A 147 24.24 19.85 -1.50
C VAL A 147 24.18 18.42 -1.01
N ARG A 148 24.56 18.22 0.25
CA ARG A 148 24.32 16.96 0.97
C ARG A 148 22.92 17.01 1.57
N VAL A 149 22.08 16.04 1.22
CA VAL A 149 20.73 15.91 1.80
C VAL A 149 20.81 15.00 3.03
N ASP A 150 20.48 15.54 4.20
CA ASP A 150 20.37 14.75 5.44
C ASP A 150 18.98 14.14 5.64
N LEU A 151 17.93 14.87 5.24
CA LEU A 151 16.53 14.50 5.39
C LEU A 151 15.72 15.01 4.20
N MET A 152 14.63 14.33 3.89
CA MET A 152 13.66 14.71 2.87
C MET A 152 12.28 14.91 3.50
N LEU A 153 11.50 15.81 2.90
CA LEU A 153 10.16 16.18 3.34
C LEU A 153 9.19 15.97 2.17
N VAL A 154 8.08 15.29 2.42
CA VAL A 154 6.99 15.10 1.47
C VAL A 154 5.64 15.15 2.20
N PRO A 155 4.55 15.62 1.59
CA PRO A 155 3.22 15.42 2.16
C PRO A 155 2.93 13.93 2.40
N THR A 156 2.32 13.59 3.52
CA THR A 156 1.99 12.19 3.84
C THR A 156 0.88 11.66 2.95
N ALA A 157 -0.11 12.50 2.61
CA ALA A 157 -1.23 12.16 1.75
C ALA A 157 -1.49 13.28 0.73
N LEU A 158 -2.11 12.93 -0.40
CA LEU A 158 -2.46 13.88 -1.46
C LEU A 158 -3.75 14.66 -1.17
N SER A 159 -4.62 14.11 -0.32
CA SER A 159 -5.91 14.70 0.04
C SER A 159 -6.17 14.59 1.53
N VAL A 160 -7.20 15.31 1.99
CA VAL A 160 -7.78 15.12 3.32
C VAL A 160 -8.38 13.72 3.46
N ALA A 161 -8.66 13.32 4.70
CA ALA A 161 -9.28 12.04 4.99
C ALA A 161 -10.61 11.90 4.22
N PRO A 162 -10.80 10.81 3.45
CA PRO A 162 -12.03 10.58 2.72
C PRO A 162 -13.17 10.18 3.67
N ASP A 163 -14.40 10.53 3.31
CA ASP A 163 -15.58 10.13 4.07
C ASP A 163 -15.80 8.61 3.99
N LEU A 164 -16.20 8.01 5.12
CA LEU A 164 -16.49 6.58 5.22
C LEU A 164 -17.77 6.13 4.48
N GLY A 165 -18.49 7.08 3.88
CA GLY A 165 -19.73 6.82 3.15
C GLY A 165 -20.86 6.21 3.98
N LEU A 166 -20.88 6.48 5.28
CA LEU A 166 -21.93 6.03 6.21
C LEU A 166 -23.32 6.55 5.83
N ASP A 167 -23.39 7.61 5.03
CA ASP A 167 -24.62 8.24 4.52
C ASP A 167 -25.16 7.58 3.24
N GLY A 168 -24.58 6.46 2.81
CA GLY A 168 -24.98 5.74 1.60
C GLY A 168 -24.37 6.29 0.30
N SER A 169 -23.33 7.11 0.39
CA SER A 169 -22.49 7.45 -0.76
C SER A 169 -21.75 6.20 -1.28
N GLN A 170 -21.46 6.19 -2.58
CA GLN A 170 -20.90 5.02 -3.24
C GLN A 170 -19.59 4.56 -2.60
N ALA A 171 -19.39 3.25 -2.53
CA ALA A 171 -18.11 2.67 -2.14
C ALA A 171 -16.99 3.26 -3.02
N LEU A 172 -15.92 3.75 -2.38
CA LEU A 172 -14.78 4.35 -3.07
C LEU A 172 -14.22 3.40 -4.12
N ASP A 173 -13.84 3.95 -5.27
CA ASP A 173 -13.18 3.16 -6.31
C ASP A 173 -11.87 2.56 -5.76
N PRO A 174 -11.61 1.26 -5.96
CA PRO A 174 -10.39 0.65 -5.47
C PRO A 174 -9.13 1.38 -5.92
N THR A 175 -9.10 1.93 -7.14
CA THR A 175 -7.94 2.65 -7.68
C THR A 175 -7.69 3.96 -6.94
N GLU A 176 -8.74 4.71 -6.63
CA GLU A 176 -8.66 5.95 -5.84
C GLU A 176 -8.14 5.66 -4.43
N MET A 177 -8.54 4.53 -3.83
CA MET A 177 -7.99 4.11 -2.53
C MET A 177 -6.47 3.87 -2.61
N LEU A 178 -5.97 3.27 -3.70
CA LEU A 178 -4.52 3.05 -3.87
C LEU A 178 -3.77 4.38 -4.08
N ALA A 179 -4.41 5.37 -4.69
CA ALA A 179 -3.77 6.67 -4.98
C ALA A 179 -3.36 7.43 -3.70
N ASN A 180 -4.02 7.15 -2.57
CA ASN A 180 -3.63 7.75 -1.28
C ASN A 180 -2.23 7.35 -0.81
N ASP A 181 -1.70 6.22 -1.30
CA ASP A 181 -0.39 5.70 -0.91
C ASP A 181 0.76 6.20 -1.81
N VAL A 182 0.48 7.08 -2.78
CA VAL A 182 1.49 7.55 -3.76
C VAL A 182 2.74 8.13 -3.10
N MET A 183 2.58 8.84 -1.97
CA MET A 183 3.69 9.50 -1.29
C MET A 183 4.43 8.58 -0.29
N THR A 184 3.74 7.57 0.27
CA THR A 184 4.27 6.71 1.34
C THR A 184 4.94 5.44 0.80
N VAL A 185 4.45 4.92 -0.33
CA VAL A 185 4.96 3.70 -0.96
C VAL A 185 6.40 3.77 -1.43
N PRO A 186 6.88 4.85 -2.08
CA PRO A 186 8.27 4.94 -2.53
C PRO A 186 9.27 4.72 -1.39
N ILE A 187 8.96 5.29 -0.23
CA ILE A 187 9.75 5.23 1.01
C ILE A 187 9.73 3.80 1.58
N SER A 188 8.56 3.16 1.60
CA SER A 188 8.38 1.76 2.03
C SER A 188 9.17 0.79 1.14
N LEU A 189 9.12 0.96 -0.18
CA LEU A 189 9.87 0.12 -1.13
C LEU A 189 11.38 0.27 -0.96
N ALA A 190 11.86 1.50 -0.73
CA ALA A 190 13.26 1.80 -0.48
C ALA A 190 13.74 1.28 0.90
N GLY A 191 12.81 1.07 1.84
CA GLY A 191 13.08 0.63 3.20
C GLY A 191 13.78 1.71 3.99
N LEU A 192 13.26 2.94 3.95
CA LEU A 192 13.80 4.11 4.63
C LEU A 192 12.98 4.42 5.89
N PRO A 193 13.62 4.91 6.97
CA PRO A 193 12.90 5.37 8.15
C PRO A 193 12.14 6.66 7.83
N SER A 194 10.86 6.71 8.20
CA SER A 194 10.01 7.88 8.02
C SER A 194 9.03 8.05 9.16
N ILE A 195 8.66 9.30 9.44
CA ILE A 195 7.64 9.69 10.40
C ILE A 195 6.71 10.71 9.76
N SER A 196 5.41 10.64 10.08
CA SER A 196 4.44 11.68 9.72
C SER A 196 4.21 12.55 10.94
N VAL A 197 4.38 13.85 10.78
CA VAL A 197 4.01 14.86 11.79
C VAL A 197 2.80 15.65 11.27
N SER A 198 1.95 16.08 12.18
CA SER A 198 0.90 17.05 11.84
C SER A 198 1.55 18.42 11.68
N VAL A 199 1.06 19.22 10.75
CA VAL A 199 1.44 20.62 10.59
C VAL A 199 0.17 21.43 10.36
N ASP A 200 -0.03 22.47 11.17
CA ASP A 200 -1.11 23.43 10.95
C ASP A 200 -0.79 24.33 9.75
N VAL A 201 -1.63 24.27 8.71
CA VAL A 201 -1.50 25.09 7.51
C VAL A 201 -2.33 26.38 7.57
N SER A 202 -2.92 26.70 8.73
CA SER A 202 -3.70 27.93 8.95
C SER A 202 -2.92 29.22 8.65
N LEU A 203 -1.58 29.20 8.69
CA LEU A 203 -0.72 30.36 8.44
C LEU A 203 -0.31 30.57 6.97
N ALA A 204 -0.63 29.63 6.07
CA ALA A 204 -0.33 29.76 4.63
C ALA A 204 -1.30 30.70 3.88
N ASP A 205 -2.19 31.39 4.63
CA ASP A 205 -3.42 32.02 4.18
C ASP A 205 -3.27 33.31 3.33
N GLU A 206 -2.07 33.85 3.11
CA GLU A 206 -1.93 35.12 2.37
C GLU A 206 -1.84 34.98 0.84
N GLU A 207 -1.43 33.82 0.30
CA GLU A 207 -1.18 33.65 -1.16
C GLU A 207 -2.16 32.69 -1.87
N GLY A 208 -3.04 31.98 -1.15
CA GLY A 208 -3.94 30.96 -1.71
C GLY A 208 -5.23 31.49 -2.37
N THR A 209 -5.74 30.76 -3.37
CA THR A 209 -7.04 31.07 -4.01
C THR A 209 -8.21 30.88 -3.04
N LYS A 210 -9.34 31.58 -3.27
CA LYS A 210 -10.52 31.52 -2.37
C LYS A 210 -11.07 30.10 -2.16
N ALA A 211 -10.97 29.22 -3.16
CA ALA A 211 -11.44 27.84 -3.07
C ALA A 211 -10.56 26.98 -2.15
N GLU A 212 -9.24 27.17 -2.20
CA GLU A 212 -8.27 26.48 -1.32
C GLU A 212 -8.49 26.90 0.14
N ARG A 213 -8.77 28.19 0.37
CA ARG A 213 -9.11 28.72 1.70
C ARG A 213 -10.42 28.18 2.27
N ASP A 214 -11.45 28.01 1.44
CA ASP A 214 -12.75 27.47 1.89
C ASP A 214 -12.66 25.96 2.22
N ILE A 215 -11.80 25.20 1.52
CA ILE A 215 -11.53 23.79 1.83
C ILE A 215 -10.80 23.67 3.19
N ILE A 216 -9.67 24.37 3.37
CA ILE A 216 -8.87 24.33 4.61
C ILE A 216 -9.69 24.71 5.85
N ARG A 217 -10.60 25.68 5.71
CA ARG A 217 -11.46 26.16 6.81
C ARG A 217 -12.60 25.21 7.16
N SER A 218 -12.96 24.28 6.28
CA SER A 218 -14.08 23.35 6.46
C SER A 218 -13.67 21.93 6.87
N THR A 219 -12.46 21.48 6.51
CA THR A 219 -12.00 20.08 6.69
C THR A 219 -11.04 19.87 7.86
N GLY A 220 -10.66 20.93 8.59
CA GLY A 220 -9.61 20.89 9.60
C GLY A 220 -8.27 21.36 9.01
N THR A 221 -7.53 22.13 9.79
CA THR A 221 -6.36 22.91 9.34
C THR A 221 -5.05 22.12 9.40
N THR A 222 -5.09 20.83 9.76
CA THR A 222 -3.90 20.02 9.95
C THR A 222 -3.65 19.09 8.76
N VAL A 223 -2.44 19.14 8.22
CA VAL A 223 -1.98 18.26 7.14
C VAL A 223 -0.82 17.41 7.64
N GLY A 224 -0.72 16.17 7.17
CA GLY A 224 0.43 15.32 7.46
C GLY A 224 1.64 15.68 6.61
N LEU A 225 2.77 15.98 7.26
CA LEU A 225 4.07 16.12 6.63
C LEU A 225 4.95 14.92 7.01
N GLN A 226 5.41 14.18 6.01
CA GLN A 226 6.30 13.04 6.19
C GLN A 226 7.76 13.47 6.09
N VAL A 227 8.52 13.20 7.14
CA VAL A 227 9.97 13.38 7.20
C VAL A 227 10.62 12.00 7.09
N PHE A 228 11.57 11.85 6.19
CA PHE A 228 12.32 10.59 6.06
C PHE A 228 13.80 10.83 5.79
N GLY A 229 14.61 9.83 6.15
CA GLY A 229 16.07 9.92 6.11
C GLY A 229 16.72 8.68 5.52
N PRO A 230 18.06 8.64 5.48
CA PRO A 230 18.80 7.45 5.11
C PRO A 230 18.55 6.28 6.08
N LYS A 231 18.92 5.07 5.65
CA LYS A 231 18.79 3.88 6.49
C LYS A 231 19.55 4.04 7.81
N LEU A 232 18.93 3.62 8.91
CA LEU A 232 19.49 3.67 10.26
C LEU A 232 19.76 5.10 10.78
N SER A 233 19.00 6.10 10.30
CA SER A 233 19.07 7.48 10.78
C SER A 233 17.81 7.95 11.50
N GLU A 234 17.13 7.04 12.19
CA GLU A 234 15.89 7.31 12.92
C GLU A 234 16.07 8.45 13.93
N GLU A 235 17.22 8.54 14.59
CA GLU A 235 17.54 9.63 15.52
C GLU A 235 17.42 11.01 14.87
N LYS A 236 17.94 11.18 13.65
CA LYS A 236 17.84 12.46 12.91
C LYS A 236 16.42 12.75 12.48
N VAL A 237 15.69 11.71 12.03
CA VAL A 237 14.29 11.83 11.60
C VAL A 237 13.41 12.24 12.78
N LEU A 238 13.61 11.63 13.95
CA LEU A 238 12.89 11.95 15.19
C LEU A 238 13.22 13.35 15.70
N LEU A 239 14.49 13.76 15.67
CA LEU A 239 14.90 15.10 16.06
C LEU A 239 14.29 16.18 15.15
N ALA A 240 14.24 15.93 13.84
CA ALA A 240 13.58 16.86 12.92
C ALA A 240 12.07 16.92 13.15
N ALA A 241 11.45 15.77 13.42
CA ALA A 241 10.04 15.70 13.76
C ALA A 241 9.70 16.46 15.06
N SER A 242 10.52 16.33 16.10
CA SER A 242 10.27 17.06 17.36
C SER A 242 10.35 18.57 17.19
N VAL A 243 11.27 19.06 16.35
CA VAL A 243 11.36 20.50 16.05
C VAL A 243 10.14 20.98 15.26
N LEU A 244 9.67 20.19 14.29
CA LEU A 244 8.47 20.54 13.51
C LEU A 244 7.19 20.53 14.35
N GLU A 245 7.13 19.74 15.41
CA GLU A 245 6.02 19.71 16.37
C GLU A 245 6.11 20.86 17.40
N GLU A 246 7.31 21.28 17.80
CA GLU A 246 7.52 22.40 18.72
C GLU A 246 7.24 23.78 18.08
N ASP A 247 7.30 23.87 16.75
CA ASP A 247 7.00 25.09 15.99
C ASP A 247 5.48 25.31 15.73
N GLU A 248 4.60 24.42 16.24
CA GLU A 248 3.12 24.60 16.30
C GLU A 248 2.66 25.49 17.49
#